data_AF-A0A1S2NFW2-F1
#
_entry.id   AF-A0A1S2NFW2-F1
#
_cell.length_a   1.000
_cell.length_b   1.000
_cell.length_c   1.000
_cell.angle_alpha   90.00
_cell.angle_beta   90.00
_cell.angle_gamma   90.00
#
_symmetry.space_group_name_H-M   'P 1'
#
loop_
_entity.id
_entity.type
_entity.pdbx_description
1 polymer ?
#
loop_
_entity_poly.entity_id
_entity_poly.type
_entity_poly.pdbx_seq_one_letter_code
_entity_poly.pdbx_strand_id
1 'polypeptide(L)'
;MLRKLAFLTAALAAGTASAAQILPSQSFTTDSNTAYTYTLAETQTGSFVLDFTFSFSGKVQNNDFLGVWFGNANNINEGYKGPNVGFKANCDEKGSCTDDLFVRTVGTGGYFVPNSNLVEGETYRLFAHLYKSAANGFYDRFDLWLNPTATEMTTLTGADASATEASKLKSFDTVGIRTANINGGLVLNVNPAEVPEPGSVALLGLAMAGLAFTRRKRA
;
A
#
# COMPACT_ATOMS: atom_id res chain seq x y z
N MET A 1 27.39 -38.87 44.36
CA MET A 1 26.46 -37.72 44.16
C MET A 1 26.60 -37.23 42.71
N LEU A 2 25.73 -37.67 41.81
CA LEU A 2 25.72 -37.25 40.40
C LEU A 2 24.71 -36.11 40.22
N ARG A 3 25.19 -34.90 39.89
CA ARG A 3 24.32 -33.78 39.46
C ARG A 3 24.02 -33.93 37.97
N LYS A 4 22.76 -34.19 37.64
CA LYS A 4 22.24 -34.15 36.26
C LYS A 4 22.02 -32.69 35.85
N LEU A 5 22.77 -32.21 34.87
CA LEU A 5 22.48 -30.95 34.16
C LEU A 5 21.49 -31.28 33.03
N ALA A 6 20.26 -30.77 33.13
CA ALA A 6 19.30 -30.82 32.03
C ALA A 6 19.53 -29.61 31.12
N PHE A 7 19.97 -29.84 29.89
CA PHE A 7 19.96 -28.83 28.83
C PHE A 7 18.55 -28.76 28.23
N LEU A 8 17.88 -27.63 28.42
CA LEU A 8 16.61 -27.34 27.76
C LEU A 8 16.92 -26.66 26.42
N THR A 9 16.86 -27.41 25.32
CA THR A 9 16.85 -26.85 23.96
C THR A 9 15.46 -26.28 23.67
N ALA A 10 15.34 -24.95 23.69
CA ALA A 10 14.18 -24.27 23.14
C ALA A 10 14.24 -24.34 21.61
N ALA A 11 13.40 -25.16 21.00
CA ALA A 11 13.19 -25.15 19.56
C ALA A 11 12.41 -23.88 19.20
N LEU A 12 13.07 -22.91 18.55
CA LEU A 12 12.38 -21.82 17.88
C LEU A 12 11.68 -22.42 16.65
N ALA A 13 10.38 -22.66 16.76
CA ALA A 13 9.55 -22.86 15.58
C ALA A 13 9.41 -21.52 14.88
N ALA A 14 10.25 -21.26 13.88
CA ALA A 14 10.05 -20.17 12.94
C ALA A 14 8.84 -20.53 12.08
N GLY A 15 7.65 -20.12 12.51
CA GLY A 15 6.49 -20.09 11.63
C GLY A 15 6.81 -19.17 10.46
N THR A 16 6.66 -19.67 9.24
CA THR A 16 6.74 -18.85 8.04
C THR A 16 5.59 -17.85 8.11
N ALA A 17 5.90 -16.59 8.41
CA ALA A 17 4.93 -15.52 8.28
C ALA A 17 4.58 -15.39 6.79
N SER A 18 3.35 -15.71 6.45
CA SER A 18 2.79 -15.46 5.11
C SER A 18 2.17 -14.07 5.15
N ALA A 19 2.49 -13.22 4.19
CA ALA A 19 1.80 -11.94 4.08
C ALA A 19 0.30 -12.19 3.83
N ALA A 20 -0.57 -11.42 4.47
CA ALA A 20 -2.00 -11.50 4.25
C ALA A 20 -2.34 -10.78 2.93
N GLN A 21 -2.99 -11.50 2.01
CA GLN A 21 -3.54 -10.91 0.80
C GLN A 21 -4.72 -10.01 1.18
N ILE A 22 -4.59 -8.71 0.98
CA ILE A 22 -5.61 -7.72 1.33
C ILE A 22 -6.45 -7.27 0.13
N LEU A 23 -5.95 -7.48 -1.10
CA LEU A 23 -6.71 -7.26 -2.33
C LEU A 23 -6.67 -8.55 -3.18
N PRO A 24 -7.82 -9.12 -3.56
CA PRO A 24 -7.88 -10.22 -4.52
C PRO A 24 -7.63 -9.72 -5.94
N SER A 25 -7.24 -10.64 -6.83
CA SER A 25 -7.32 -10.37 -8.27
C SER A 25 -8.76 -10.00 -8.65
N GLN A 26 -8.96 -8.82 -9.21
CA GLN A 26 -10.28 -8.31 -9.58
C GLN A 26 -10.23 -7.51 -10.87
N SER A 27 -11.33 -7.57 -11.63
CA SER A 27 -11.52 -6.76 -12.82
C SER A 27 -12.71 -5.81 -12.64
N PHE A 28 -12.54 -4.56 -13.08
CA PHE A 28 -13.56 -3.53 -12.95
C PHE A 28 -13.85 -2.89 -14.31
N THR A 29 -15.14 -2.79 -14.63
CA THR A 29 -15.65 -2.22 -15.90
C THR A 29 -16.71 -1.15 -15.67
N THR A 30 -16.94 -0.76 -14.42
CA THR A 30 -17.98 0.20 -14.02
C THR A 30 -17.49 1.09 -12.90
N ASP A 31 -18.18 2.21 -12.72
CA ASP A 31 -17.92 3.14 -11.62
C ASP A 31 -18.40 2.61 -10.29
N SER A 32 -17.58 2.79 -9.26
CA SER A 32 -17.98 2.57 -7.87
C SER A 32 -17.04 3.29 -6.92
N ASN A 33 -17.60 4.04 -5.97
CA ASN A 33 -16.82 4.61 -4.86
C ASN A 33 -16.27 3.54 -3.91
N THR A 34 -16.80 2.31 -3.97
CA THR A 34 -16.53 1.20 -3.07
C THR A 34 -16.57 -0.10 -3.88
N ALA A 35 -15.73 -0.21 -4.91
CA ALA A 35 -15.72 -1.33 -5.84
C ALA A 35 -15.30 -2.65 -5.16
N TYR A 36 -14.43 -2.54 -4.17
CA TYR A 36 -14.00 -3.62 -3.30
C TYR A 36 -13.57 -3.05 -1.95
N THR A 37 -13.71 -3.82 -0.88
CA THR A 37 -13.24 -3.45 0.46
C THR A 37 -12.66 -4.66 1.18
N TYR A 38 -11.66 -4.40 2.01
CA TYR A 38 -11.05 -5.38 2.91
C TYR A 38 -10.84 -4.73 4.27
N THR A 39 -11.38 -5.36 5.31
CA THR A 39 -11.14 -4.96 6.69
C THR A 39 -9.93 -5.71 7.22
N LEU A 40 -8.93 -4.95 7.65
CA LEU A 40 -7.71 -5.44 8.28
C LEU A 40 -8.04 -6.08 9.63
N ALA A 41 -7.28 -7.11 9.99
CA ALA A 41 -7.44 -7.79 11.28
C ALA A 41 -7.23 -6.85 12.48
N GLU A 42 -6.40 -5.82 12.32
CA GLU A 42 -6.11 -4.81 13.33
C GLU A 42 -6.23 -3.39 12.77
N THR A 43 -6.71 -2.46 13.59
CA THR A 43 -6.72 -1.04 13.27
C THR A 43 -5.30 -0.49 13.17
N GLN A 44 -4.98 0.10 12.03
CA GLN A 44 -3.68 0.69 11.75
C GLN A 44 -3.58 2.08 12.34
N THR A 45 -2.60 2.27 13.22
CA THR A 45 -2.32 3.54 13.91
C THR A 45 -0.92 4.08 13.64
N GLY A 46 -0.03 3.27 13.07
CA GLY A 46 1.36 3.62 12.74
C GLY A 46 1.57 3.92 11.26
N SER A 47 2.78 3.73 10.75
CA SER A 47 3.01 3.71 9.31
C SER A 47 2.42 2.45 8.68
N PHE A 48 2.07 2.54 7.41
CA PHE A 48 1.56 1.43 6.64
C PHE A 48 2.15 1.43 5.24
N VAL A 49 2.50 0.24 4.74
CA VAL A 49 2.99 0.04 3.38
C VAL A 49 2.00 -0.80 2.58
N LEU A 50 1.79 -0.41 1.33
CA LEU A 50 0.96 -1.11 0.37
C LEU A 50 1.81 -1.41 -0.87
N ASP A 51 1.88 -2.68 -1.27
CA ASP A 51 2.42 -3.09 -2.58
C ASP A 51 1.26 -3.64 -3.40
N PHE A 52 0.88 -2.95 -4.47
CA PHE A 52 -0.18 -3.42 -5.36
C PHE A 52 0.21 -3.23 -6.83
N THR A 53 -0.28 -4.14 -7.67
CA THR A 53 -0.11 -4.03 -9.12
C THR A 53 -1.45 -3.92 -9.81
N PHE A 54 -1.46 -3.20 -10.93
CA PHE A 54 -2.62 -3.16 -11.81
C PHE A 54 -2.19 -3.13 -13.27
N SER A 55 -3.12 -3.51 -14.15
CA SER A 55 -3.01 -3.37 -15.59
C SER A 55 -4.37 -2.98 -16.16
N PHE A 56 -4.42 -2.64 -17.44
CA PHE A 56 -5.69 -2.34 -18.11
C PHE A 56 -5.68 -2.78 -19.57
N SER A 57 -6.89 -2.94 -20.10
CA SER A 57 -7.16 -3.10 -21.53
C SER A 57 -8.27 -2.15 -21.97
N GLY A 58 -8.31 -1.80 -23.25
CA GLY A 58 -9.21 -0.81 -23.81
C GLY A 58 -8.64 0.62 -23.76
N LYS A 59 -9.47 1.57 -24.17
CA LYS A 59 -9.07 2.98 -24.30
C LYS A 59 -9.25 3.72 -22.98
N VAL A 60 -8.15 4.19 -22.41
CA VAL A 60 -8.16 5.16 -21.31
C VAL A 60 -8.57 6.54 -21.85
N GLN A 61 -9.44 7.22 -21.12
CA GLN A 61 -9.93 8.56 -21.37
C GLN A 61 -9.62 9.49 -20.21
N ASN A 62 -9.69 10.80 -20.48
CA ASN A 62 -9.41 11.81 -19.47
C ASN A 62 -10.33 11.64 -18.23
N ASN A 63 -9.73 11.64 -17.04
CA ASN A 63 -10.35 11.38 -15.74
C ASN A 63 -10.83 9.95 -15.46
N ASP A 64 -10.54 8.96 -16.32
CA ASP A 64 -10.67 7.56 -15.90
C ASP A 64 -9.80 7.32 -14.66
N PHE A 65 -10.34 6.60 -13.69
CA PHE A 65 -9.78 6.59 -12.34
C PHE A 65 -9.82 5.19 -11.72
N LEU A 66 -8.69 4.80 -11.14
CA LEU A 66 -8.57 3.69 -10.20
C LEU A 66 -7.78 4.18 -8.99
N GLY A 67 -8.32 3.99 -7.80
CA GLY A 67 -7.63 4.34 -6.57
C GLY A 67 -7.83 3.30 -5.49
N VAL A 68 -6.73 2.89 -4.86
CA VAL A 68 -6.77 2.22 -3.57
C VAL A 68 -6.86 3.30 -2.49
N TRP A 69 -7.89 3.24 -1.65
CA TRP A 69 -8.15 4.21 -0.60
C TRP A 69 -8.11 3.55 0.78
N PHE A 70 -7.83 4.38 1.79
CA PHE A 70 -7.76 3.97 3.20
C PHE A 70 -8.88 4.64 4.00
N GLY A 71 -9.54 3.90 4.88
CA GLY A 71 -10.70 4.39 5.64
C GLY A 71 -11.09 3.50 6.81
N ASN A 72 -12.28 3.72 7.35
CA ASN A 72 -12.80 2.93 8.46
C ASN A 72 -14.11 2.24 8.06
N ALA A 73 -14.31 0.99 8.50
CA ALA A 73 -15.48 0.17 8.17
C ALA A 73 -16.79 0.83 8.61
N ASN A 74 -16.74 1.59 9.72
CA ASN A 74 -17.88 2.35 10.24
C ASN A 74 -18.26 3.59 9.39
N ASN A 75 -17.46 3.95 8.39
CA ASN A 75 -17.71 5.07 7.49
C ASN A 75 -17.27 4.79 6.05
N ILE A 76 -17.64 3.61 5.55
CA ILE A 76 -17.18 3.09 4.26
C ILE A 76 -17.54 3.99 3.06
N ASN A 77 -18.73 4.60 3.10
CA ASN A 77 -19.26 5.46 2.03
C ASN A 77 -18.43 6.73 1.83
N GLU A 78 -17.59 7.09 2.81
CA GLU A 78 -16.74 8.27 2.78
C GLU A 78 -15.26 7.90 2.69
N GLY A 79 -14.92 6.61 2.67
CA GLY A 79 -13.53 6.12 2.67
C GLY A 79 -12.71 6.68 1.51
N TYR A 80 -13.32 6.80 0.33
CA TYR A 80 -12.69 7.37 -0.86
C TYR A 80 -12.28 8.86 -0.73
N LYS A 81 -12.75 9.55 0.31
CA LYS A 81 -12.36 10.94 0.61
C LYS A 81 -11.08 11.03 1.45
N GLY A 82 -10.57 9.89 1.93
CA GLY A 82 -9.31 9.78 2.64
C GLY A 82 -8.09 9.70 1.72
N PRO A 83 -6.92 9.33 2.28
CA PRO A 83 -5.73 9.03 1.50
C PRO A 83 -6.01 7.95 0.45
N ASN A 84 -5.47 8.14 -0.74
CA ASN A 84 -5.58 7.16 -1.81
C ASN A 84 -4.48 7.34 -2.87
N VAL A 85 -4.25 6.26 -3.60
CA VAL A 85 -3.16 6.12 -4.58
C VAL A 85 -3.63 5.26 -5.74
N GLY A 86 -3.12 5.51 -6.95
CA GLY A 86 -3.45 4.70 -8.11
C GLY A 86 -3.21 5.47 -9.39
N PHE A 87 -4.10 5.32 -10.36
CA PHE A 87 -4.06 6.10 -11.59
C PHE A 87 -5.28 7.00 -11.73
N LYS A 88 -5.03 8.18 -12.29
CA LYS A 88 -6.02 9.12 -12.77
C LYS A 88 -5.52 9.58 -14.12
N ALA A 89 -6.17 9.12 -15.16
CA ALA A 89 -5.84 9.44 -16.53
C ALA A 89 -5.90 10.97 -16.74
N ASN A 90 -4.79 11.54 -17.17
CA ASN A 90 -4.59 12.96 -17.42
C ASN A 90 -4.32 13.14 -18.91
N CYS A 91 -5.37 12.92 -19.70
CA CYS A 91 -5.30 12.91 -21.15
C CYS A 91 -5.73 14.25 -21.74
N ASP A 92 -4.97 14.74 -22.72
CA ASP A 92 -5.36 15.89 -23.51
C ASP A 92 -6.50 15.56 -24.51
N GLU A 93 -6.98 16.57 -25.23
CA GLU A 93 -8.04 16.41 -26.24
C GLU A 93 -7.64 15.49 -27.41
N LYS A 94 -6.34 15.22 -27.58
CA LYS A 94 -5.80 14.33 -28.61
C LYS A 94 -5.63 12.89 -28.09
N GLY A 95 -5.92 12.64 -26.82
CA GLY A 95 -5.80 11.34 -26.16
C GLY A 95 -4.39 11.00 -25.71
N SER A 96 -3.47 11.98 -25.64
CA SER A 96 -2.16 11.80 -25.04
C SER A 96 -2.27 11.96 -23.53
N CYS A 97 -2.03 10.89 -22.79
CA CYS A 97 -2.07 10.87 -21.33
C CYS A 97 -0.65 11.01 -20.76
N THR A 98 -0.48 11.93 -19.80
CA THR A 98 0.84 12.17 -19.17
C THR A 98 0.73 12.28 -17.67
N ASP A 99 1.70 11.69 -16.96
CA ASP A 99 1.79 11.71 -15.49
C ASP A 99 0.49 11.16 -14.86
N ASP A 100 0.11 9.94 -15.23
CA ASP A 100 -1.21 9.38 -14.91
C ASP A 100 -1.30 8.72 -13.53
N LEU A 101 -0.18 8.47 -12.85
CA LEU A 101 -0.18 7.86 -11.53
C LEU A 101 -0.14 8.93 -10.47
N PHE A 102 -0.93 8.77 -9.41
CA PHE A 102 -1.07 9.78 -8.39
C PHE A 102 -1.00 9.21 -6.98
N VAL A 103 -0.64 10.08 -6.04
CA VAL A 103 -0.77 9.88 -4.60
C VAL A 103 -1.37 11.12 -3.95
N ARG A 104 -2.25 10.92 -2.96
CA ARG A 104 -2.87 12.01 -2.20
C ARG A 104 -3.31 11.56 -0.82
N THR A 105 -3.27 12.48 0.14
CA THR A 105 -3.73 12.26 1.52
C THR A 105 -5.22 12.59 1.72
N VAL A 106 -5.88 13.13 0.71
CA VAL A 106 -7.31 13.51 0.71
C VAL A 106 -8.00 13.11 -0.60
N GLY A 107 -9.33 13.12 -0.66
CA GLY A 107 -10.11 12.64 -1.80
C GLY A 107 -10.02 13.45 -3.10
N THR A 108 -9.34 14.59 -3.11
CA THR A 108 -9.23 15.51 -4.24
C THR A 108 -7.81 16.06 -4.38
N GLY A 109 -7.48 16.60 -5.56
CA GLY A 109 -6.11 16.99 -5.87
C GLY A 109 -5.20 15.77 -6.01
N GLY A 110 -3.92 15.97 -5.70
CA GLY A 110 -2.91 14.93 -5.66
C GLY A 110 -1.60 15.36 -6.31
N TYR A 111 -0.60 14.53 -6.09
CA TYR A 111 0.75 14.65 -6.64
C TYR A 111 0.92 13.51 -7.64
N PHE A 112 1.39 13.84 -8.84
CA PHE A 112 1.53 12.89 -9.91
C PHE A 112 2.98 12.44 -10.06
N VAL A 113 3.16 11.17 -10.44
CA VAL A 113 4.47 10.60 -10.72
C VAL A 113 4.93 11.07 -12.11
N PRO A 114 6.09 11.73 -12.22
CA PRO A 114 6.57 12.18 -13.52
C PRO A 114 6.84 11.02 -14.50
N ASN A 115 6.45 11.20 -15.76
CA ASN A 115 6.60 10.25 -16.86
C ASN A 115 5.86 8.92 -16.65
N SER A 116 4.85 8.88 -15.78
CA SER A 116 4.07 7.67 -15.51
C SER A 116 2.93 7.47 -16.51
N ASN A 117 3.21 7.60 -17.80
CA ASN A 117 2.20 7.58 -18.85
C ASN A 117 1.62 6.16 -18.98
N LEU A 118 0.30 6.05 -19.05
CA LEU A 118 -0.37 4.76 -19.18
C LEU A 118 -0.24 4.17 -20.59
N VAL A 119 0.13 2.90 -20.66
CA VAL A 119 0.26 2.11 -21.87
C VAL A 119 -0.56 0.83 -21.69
N GLU A 120 -1.43 0.55 -22.65
CA GLU A 120 -2.30 -0.62 -22.61
C GLU A 120 -1.48 -1.91 -22.56
N GLY A 121 -1.90 -2.86 -21.72
CA GLY A 121 -1.21 -4.15 -21.55
C GLY A 121 0.02 -4.12 -20.64
N GLU A 122 0.53 -2.94 -20.27
CA GLU A 122 1.58 -2.82 -19.27
C GLU A 122 1.03 -3.07 -17.85
N THR A 123 1.89 -3.64 -17.00
CA THR A 123 1.59 -3.82 -15.57
C THR A 123 2.39 -2.81 -14.76
N TYR A 124 1.69 -2.05 -13.94
CA TYR A 124 2.26 -1.04 -13.07
C TYR A 124 2.33 -1.57 -11.66
N ARG A 125 3.52 -1.55 -11.05
CA ARG A 125 3.71 -1.87 -9.63
C ARG A 125 3.85 -0.61 -8.82
N LEU A 126 2.90 -0.38 -7.92
CA LEU A 126 2.90 0.76 -7.03
C LEU A 126 3.21 0.30 -5.62
N PHE A 127 4.25 0.91 -5.05
CA PHE A 127 4.56 0.76 -3.63
C PHE A 127 4.33 2.08 -2.95
N ALA A 128 3.56 2.07 -1.86
CA ALA A 128 3.07 3.28 -1.25
C ALA A 128 3.24 3.22 0.27
N HIS A 129 3.66 4.32 0.88
CA HIS A 129 3.93 4.42 2.31
C HIS A 129 3.10 5.56 2.93
N LEU A 130 2.07 5.20 3.69
CA LEU A 130 1.18 6.11 4.39
C LEU A 130 1.63 6.25 5.85
N TYR A 131 1.92 7.46 6.30
CA TYR A 131 2.45 7.69 7.66
C TYR A 131 2.07 9.08 8.21
N LYS A 132 2.48 9.29 9.46
CA LYS A 132 2.23 10.51 10.23
C LYS A 132 3.55 11.19 10.54
N SER A 133 3.59 12.51 10.41
CA SER A 133 4.69 13.33 10.91
C SER A 133 4.72 13.42 12.44
N ALA A 134 3.57 13.20 13.10
CA ALA A 134 3.43 13.20 14.56
C ALA A 134 2.69 11.95 15.05
N ALA A 135 3.16 11.31 16.13
CA ALA A 135 2.66 10.01 16.61
C ALA A 135 1.13 9.98 16.84
N ASN A 136 0.57 11.04 17.44
CA ASN A 136 -0.86 11.16 17.74
C ASN A 136 -1.63 12.02 16.71
N GLY A 137 -0.97 12.33 15.59
CA GLY A 137 -1.51 13.16 14.52
C GLY A 137 -2.44 12.40 13.57
N PHE A 138 -2.92 13.13 12.58
CA PHE A 138 -3.55 12.55 11.40
C PHE A 138 -2.47 12.01 10.46
N TYR A 139 -2.82 11.04 9.62
CA TYR A 139 -2.00 10.70 8.46
C TYR A 139 -1.87 11.94 7.58
N ASP A 140 -0.66 12.39 7.36
CA ASP A 140 -0.35 13.64 6.67
C ASP A 140 0.82 13.52 5.71
N ARG A 141 1.33 12.30 5.51
CA ARG A 141 2.36 11.97 4.54
C ARG A 141 1.98 10.72 3.79
N PHE A 142 2.10 10.77 2.46
CA PHE A 142 1.89 9.62 1.61
C PHE A 142 2.88 9.63 0.45
N ASP A 143 3.82 8.70 0.49
CA ASP A 143 4.86 8.54 -0.51
C ASP A 143 4.51 7.39 -1.47
N LEU A 144 4.89 7.55 -2.74
CA LEU A 144 4.63 6.58 -3.81
C LEU A 144 5.89 6.35 -4.64
N TRP A 145 6.13 5.08 -4.97
CA TRP A 145 7.13 4.61 -5.92
C TRP A 145 6.46 3.82 -7.03
N LEU A 146 6.85 4.10 -8.28
CA LEU A 146 6.53 3.30 -9.45
C LEU A 146 7.68 2.33 -9.72
N ASN A 147 7.38 1.03 -9.72
CA ASN A 147 8.35 -0.03 -9.97
C ASN A 147 9.57 0.05 -9.02
N PRO A 148 9.34 0.02 -7.69
CA PRO A 148 10.39 0.25 -6.71
C PRO A 148 11.50 -0.81 -6.78
N THR A 149 12.71 -0.36 -6.51
CA THR A 149 13.87 -1.21 -6.23
C THR A 149 13.77 -1.83 -4.84
N ALA A 150 14.55 -2.89 -4.60
CA ALA A 150 14.66 -3.49 -3.27
C ALA A 150 15.14 -2.49 -2.21
N THR A 151 16.08 -1.61 -2.59
CA THR A 151 16.58 -0.56 -1.69
C THR A 151 15.44 0.37 -1.26
N GLU A 152 14.69 0.92 -2.20
CA GLU A 152 13.57 1.84 -1.91
C GLU A 152 12.52 1.21 -1.00
N MET A 153 12.16 -0.06 -1.25
CA MET A 153 11.21 -0.77 -0.38
C MET A 153 11.72 -0.95 1.06
N THR A 154 13.04 -1.04 1.26
CA THR A 154 13.63 -1.20 2.59
C THR A 154 13.93 0.11 3.30
N THR A 155 14.36 1.13 2.58
CA THR A 155 14.76 2.42 3.16
C THR A 155 13.60 3.42 3.23
N LEU A 156 12.57 3.23 2.41
CA LEU A 156 11.43 4.16 2.25
C LEU A 156 11.90 5.58 1.89
N THR A 157 12.91 5.67 1.03
CA THR A 157 13.50 6.94 0.57
C THR A 157 13.44 7.06 -0.95
N GLY A 158 13.41 8.29 -1.47
CA GLY A 158 13.46 8.54 -2.92
C GLY A 158 12.12 8.28 -3.61
N ALA A 159 11.01 8.67 -2.98
CA ALA A 159 9.68 8.54 -3.58
C ALA A 159 9.60 9.31 -4.90
N ASP A 160 8.90 8.74 -5.88
CA ASP A 160 8.65 9.39 -7.17
C ASP A 160 7.57 10.48 -7.06
N ALA A 161 6.68 10.34 -6.08
CA ALA A 161 5.71 11.37 -5.69
C ALA A 161 5.42 11.32 -4.18
N SER A 162 5.21 12.50 -3.58
CA SER A 162 4.94 12.64 -2.14
C SER A 162 3.82 13.66 -1.90
N ALA A 163 2.81 13.25 -1.15
CA ALA A 163 1.74 14.12 -0.67
C ALA A 163 1.95 14.50 0.80
N THR A 164 1.87 15.80 1.14
CA THR A 164 2.21 16.31 2.48
C THR A 164 1.09 17.07 3.20
N GLU A 165 -0.17 16.76 2.90
CA GLU A 165 -1.32 17.44 3.49
C GLU A 165 -2.00 16.58 4.56
N ALA A 166 -2.50 17.20 5.63
CA ALA A 166 -3.20 16.46 6.69
C ALA A 166 -4.52 15.87 6.17
N SER A 167 -4.64 14.54 6.27
CA SER A 167 -5.92 13.85 6.10
C SER A 167 -6.83 14.07 7.32
N LYS A 168 -8.02 13.46 7.29
CA LYS A 168 -8.93 13.36 8.45
C LYS A 168 -8.81 12.02 9.20
N LEU A 169 -7.87 11.16 8.82
CA LEU A 169 -7.69 9.84 9.42
C LEU A 169 -6.59 9.86 10.48
N LYS A 170 -6.93 9.48 11.72
CA LYS A 170 -5.94 9.16 12.77
C LYS A 170 -5.62 7.67 12.81
N SER A 171 -6.54 6.86 12.32
CA SER A 171 -6.43 5.42 12.19
C SER A 171 -7.31 4.97 11.03
N PHE A 172 -7.04 3.79 10.52
CA PHE A 172 -7.87 3.13 9.52
C PHE A 172 -7.86 1.63 9.78
N ASP A 173 -8.94 0.96 9.46
CA ASP A 173 -9.06 -0.50 9.53
C ASP A 173 -9.48 -1.11 8.19
N THR A 174 -9.67 -0.28 7.17
CA THR A 174 -10.22 -0.70 5.89
C THR A 174 -9.41 -0.14 4.74
N VAL A 175 -9.08 -1.02 3.80
CA VAL A 175 -8.56 -0.68 2.48
C VAL A 175 -9.68 -0.94 1.47
N GLY A 176 -9.81 -0.10 0.46
CA GLY A 176 -10.78 -0.35 -0.60
C GLY A 176 -10.34 0.17 -1.95
N ILE A 177 -11.09 -0.22 -2.97
CA ILE A 177 -10.88 0.18 -4.35
C ILE A 177 -12.01 1.12 -4.75
N ARG A 178 -11.66 2.18 -5.47
CA ARG A 178 -12.58 3.08 -6.17
C ARG A 178 -12.26 3.08 -7.64
N THR A 179 -13.30 3.03 -8.45
CA THR A 179 -13.26 3.29 -9.89
C THR A 179 -14.20 4.45 -10.22
N ALA A 180 -13.81 5.30 -11.18
CA ALA A 180 -14.67 6.38 -11.65
C ALA A 180 -14.41 6.71 -13.12
N ASN A 181 -15.46 7.18 -13.80
CA ASN A 181 -15.50 7.52 -15.22
C ASN A 181 -15.19 6.37 -16.17
N ILE A 182 -15.24 5.11 -15.71
CA ILE A 182 -14.91 3.93 -16.51
C ILE A 182 -15.89 3.78 -17.66
N ASN A 183 -15.39 3.97 -18.88
CA ASN A 183 -16.18 3.95 -20.10
C ASN A 183 -15.33 3.41 -21.28
N GLY A 184 -15.86 3.46 -22.51
CA GLY A 184 -15.05 3.22 -23.72
C GLY A 184 -14.50 1.80 -23.88
N GLY A 185 -15.05 0.83 -23.15
CA GLY A 185 -14.55 -0.55 -23.12
C GLY A 185 -13.32 -0.75 -22.22
N LEU A 186 -12.98 0.23 -21.38
CA LEU A 186 -11.90 0.10 -20.41
C LEU A 186 -12.19 -1.01 -19.40
N VAL A 187 -11.21 -1.90 -19.22
CA VAL A 187 -11.20 -2.94 -18.19
C VAL A 187 -9.96 -2.74 -17.34
N LEU A 188 -10.17 -2.54 -16.04
CA LEU A 188 -9.11 -2.38 -15.06
C LEU A 188 -8.89 -3.68 -14.31
N ASN A 189 -7.66 -4.16 -14.25
CA ASN A 189 -7.31 -5.38 -13.57
C ASN A 189 -6.40 -5.05 -12.40
N VAL A 190 -6.84 -5.35 -11.19
CA VAL A 190 -6.02 -5.27 -9.98
C VAL A 190 -5.56 -6.66 -9.64
N ASN A 191 -4.27 -6.80 -9.38
CA ASN A 191 -3.63 -8.05 -8.98
C ASN A 191 -3.58 -8.15 -7.45
N PRO A 192 -3.21 -9.33 -6.92
CA PRO A 192 -3.07 -9.53 -5.49
C PRO A 192 -2.15 -8.49 -4.86
N ALA A 193 -2.64 -7.81 -3.81
CA ALA A 193 -1.82 -6.96 -2.97
C ALA A 193 -1.63 -7.62 -1.61
N GLU A 194 -0.39 -7.63 -1.14
CA GLU A 194 0.00 -8.19 0.14
C GLU A 194 0.48 -7.07 1.06
N VAL A 195 0.13 -7.17 2.36
CA VAL A 195 0.71 -6.33 3.40
C VAL A 195 1.70 -7.18 4.19
N PRO A 196 2.97 -6.76 4.31
CA PRO A 196 3.90 -7.40 5.24
C PRO A 196 3.32 -7.35 6.66
N GLU A 197 3.07 -8.50 7.28
CA GLU A 197 2.42 -8.51 8.60
C GLU A 197 3.25 -7.74 9.64
N PRO A 198 2.63 -6.91 10.50
CA PRO A 198 3.31 -6.18 11.56
C PRO A 198 4.17 -7.06 12.48
N GLY A 199 3.74 -8.32 12.69
CA GLY A 199 4.47 -9.31 13.48
C GLY A 199 5.81 -9.75 12.87
N SER A 200 5.94 -9.72 11.55
CA SER A 200 7.14 -10.18 10.83
C SER A 200 8.32 -9.24 11.03
N VAL A 201 8.06 -7.92 11.05
CA VAL A 201 9.07 -6.90 11.29
C VAL A 201 9.53 -6.92 12.75
N ALA A 202 8.59 -7.11 13.68
CA ALA A 202 8.90 -7.27 15.11
C ALA A 202 9.73 -8.54 15.39
N LEU A 203 9.40 -9.67 14.75
CA LEU A 203 10.18 -10.91 14.86
C LEU A 203 11.57 -10.79 14.22
N LEU A 204 11.71 -10.11 13.08
CA LEU A 204 13.03 -9.84 12.49
C LEU A 204 13.89 -9.00 13.45
N GLY A 205 13.31 -7.96 14.04
CA GLY A 205 13.98 -7.13 15.05
C GLY A 205 14.40 -7.94 16.29
N LEU A 206 13.53 -8.82 16.78
CA LEU A 206 13.82 -9.70 17.93
C LEU A 206 14.85 -10.78 17.61
N ALA A 207 14.82 -11.37 16.41
CA ALA A 207 15.80 -12.36 15.97
C ALA A 207 17.20 -11.75 15.89
N MET A 208 17.32 -10.53 15.36
CA MET A 208 18.59 -9.81 15.33
C MET A 208 19.06 -9.39 16.73
N ALA A 209 18.16 -8.94 17.61
CA ALA A 209 18.49 -8.64 18.99
C ALA A 209 18.99 -9.89 19.74
N GLY A 210 18.34 -11.04 19.55
CA GLY A 210 18.76 -12.33 20.11
C GLY A 210 20.15 -12.77 19.66
N LEU A 211 20.51 -12.54 18.40
CA LEU A 211 21.85 -12.79 17.86
C LEU A 211 22.91 -11.84 18.46
N ALA A 212 22.55 -10.58 18.74
CA ALA A 212 23.45 -9.64 19.40
C ALA A 212 23.73 -10.02 20.88
N PHE A 213 22.72 -10.52 21.60
CA PHE A 213 22.88 -10.97 22.99
C PHE A 213 23.64 -12.30 23.12
N THR A 214 23.54 -13.20 22.13
CA THR A 214 24.29 -14.47 22.14
C THR A 214 25.79 -14.28 21.86
N ARG A 215 26.20 -13.23 21.14
CA ARG A 215 27.63 -12.88 20.98
C ARG A 215 28.29 -12.32 22.24
N ARG A 216 27.54 -11.71 23.16
CA ARG A 216 28.10 -11.13 24.41
C ARG A 216 28.43 -12.13 25.51
N LYS A 217 28.06 -13.41 25.38
CA LYS A 217 28.39 -14.47 26.36
C LYS A 217 29.64 -15.29 26.02
N ARG A 218 30.45 -14.86 25.04
CA ARG A 218 31.76 -15.47 24.72
C ARG A 218 32.90 -14.44 24.76
N ALA A 219 32.93 -13.62 25.80
CA ALA A 219 34.11 -12.85 26.21
C ALA A 219 34.33 -13.07 27.72
#